data_AF-A0A349JKH4-F1
#
_entry.id   AF-A0A349JKH4-F1
#
_cell.length_a   1.000
_cell.length_b   1.000
_cell.length_c   1.000
_cell.angle_alpha   90.00
_cell.angle_beta   90.00
_cell.angle_gamma   90.00
#
_symmetry.space_group_name_H-M   'P 1'
#
loop_
_entity.id
_entity.type
_entity.pdbx_description
1 polymer ?
#
loop_
_entity_poly.entity_id
_entity_poly.type
_entity_poly.pdbx_seq_one_letter_code
_entity_poly.pdbx_strand_id
1 'polypeptide(L)'
;MTIKEQLLQTIETLPDDLLAQTLKFVQTLQHPIHKTPGICGGAARIRDTRIPVWTIVAYQQQGATEAELLYNYPGLTLQDLQAVTNYYESNREEIELWLAENE
;
A
#
# COMPACT_ATOMS: atom_id res chain seq x y z
N MET A 1 6.88 -6.38 -30.47
CA MET A 1 7.17 -5.37 -29.44
C MET A 1 6.52 -5.81 -28.14
N THR A 2 7.29 -5.94 -27.07
CA THR A 2 6.77 -6.29 -25.73
C THR A 2 6.27 -5.04 -24.99
N ILE A 3 5.42 -5.21 -23.97
CA ILE A 3 4.96 -4.08 -23.12
C ILE A 3 6.16 -3.34 -22.51
N LYS A 4 7.22 -4.07 -22.13
CA LYS A 4 8.44 -3.49 -21.57
C LYS A 4 9.16 -2.58 -22.58
N GLU A 5 9.28 -3.02 -23.83
CA GLU A 5 9.87 -2.22 -24.91
C GLU A 5 9.03 -0.97 -25.19
N GLN A 6 7.70 -1.09 -25.21
CA GLN A 6 6.80 0.06 -25.42
C GLN A 6 6.90 1.08 -24.29
N LEU A 7 7.02 0.62 -23.04
CA LEU A 7 7.19 1.49 -21.88
C LEU A 7 8.51 2.26 -21.96
N LEU A 8 9.61 1.60 -22.30
CA LEU A 8 10.93 2.25 -22.43
C LEU A 8 10.90 3.35 -23.49
N GLN A 9 10.36 3.07 -24.68
CA GLN A 9 10.25 4.07 -25.75
C GLN A 9 9.37 5.27 -25.34
N THR A 10 8.29 5.02 -24.62
CA THR A 10 7.40 6.10 -24.16
C THR A 10 8.12 7.01 -23.17
N ILE A 11 8.86 6.44 -22.21
CA ILE A 11 9.62 7.19 -21.20
C ILE A 11 10.75 7.99 -21.86
N GLU A 12 11.44 7.45 -22.87
CA GLU A 12 12.51 8.16 -23.60
C GLU A 12 12.03 9.43 -24.31
N THR A 13 10.77 9.45 -24.76
CA THR A 13 10.18 10.59 -25.47
C THR A 13 9.41 11.56 -24.57
N LEU A 14 9.42 11.33 -23.26
CA LEU A 14 8.63 12.12 -22.32
C LEU A 14 9.24 13.51 -22.11
N PRO A 15 8.45 14.59 -22.13
CA PRO A 15 8.90 15.93 -21.74
C PRO A 15 9.51 15.98 -20.33
N ASP A 16 10.59 16.74 -20.16
CA ASP A 16 11.35 16.84 -18.89
C ASP A 16 10.48 17.28 -17.70
N ASP A 17 9.48 18.13 -17.94
CA ASP A 17 8.54 18.63 -16.92
C ASP A 17 7.62 17.53 -16.37
N LEU A 18 7.46 16.41 -17.09
CA LEU A 18 6.67 15.26 -16.67
C LEU A 18 7.50 14.15 -16.02
N LEU A 19 8.83 14.21 -16.07
CA LEU A 19 9.71 13.16 -15.52
C LEU A 19 9.50 12.96 -14.02
N ALA A 20 9.41 14.05 -13.25
CA ALA A 20 9.22 13.98 -11.81
C ALA A 20 7.88 13.33 -11.43
N GLN A 21 6.81 13.65 -12.15
CA GLN A 21 5.48 13.09 -11.92
C GLN A 21 5.44 11.61 -12.28
N THR A 22 6.08 11.23 -13.39
CA THR A 22 6.17 9.85 -13.85
C THR A 22 6.99 9.00 -12.89
N LEU A 23 8.13 9.51 -12.41
CA LEU A 23 8.94 8.82 -11.41
C LEU A 23 8.14 8.58 -10.13
N LYS A 24 7.42 9.61 -9.65
CA LYS A 24 6.53 9.49 -8.49
C LYS A 24 5.45 8.43 -8.72
N PHE A 25 4.81 8.42 -9.88
CA PHE A 25 3.79 7.43 -10.22
C PHE A 25 4.34 6.00 -10.23
N VAL A 26 5.50 5.77 -10.87
CA VAL A 26 6.15 4.46 -10.88
C VAL A 26 6.52 4.01 -9.46
N GLN A 27 7.02 4.92 -8.62
CA GLN A 27 7.28 4.62 -7.21
C GLN A 27 6.01 4.23 -6.45
N THR A 28 4.88 4.90 -6.72
CA THR A 28 3.59 4.52 -6.11
C THR A 28 3.08 3.15 -6.57
N LEU A 29 3.35 2.74 -7.81
CA LEU A 29 2.98 1.41 -8.31
C LEU A 29 3.75 0.28 -7.61
N GLN A 30 4.94 0.58 -7.10
CA GLN A 30 5.77 -0.35 -6.34
C GLN A 30 5.51 -0.26 -4.83
N HIS A 31 4.65 0.66 -4.40
CA HIS A 31 4.40 0.89 -2.98
C HIS A 31 3.59 -0.27 -2.39
N PRO A 32 3.96 -0.84 -1.23
CA PRO A 32 3.22 -1.97 -0.65
C PRO A 32 1.78 -1.65 -0.25
N ILE A 33 1.41 -0.37 -0.11
CA ILE A 33 0.06 0.07 0.26
C ILE A 33 -0.64 0.74 -0.92
N HIS A 34 -1.80 0.21 -1.30
CA HIS A 34 -2.64 0.69 -2.40
C HIS A 34 -4.02 1.15 -1.92
N LYS A 35 -4.55 2.21 -2.54
CA LYS A 35 -5.97 2.62 -2.43
C LYS A 35 -6.64 2.43 -3.78
N THR A 36 -7.71 1.65 -3.82
CA THR A 36 -8.45 1.39 -5.06
C THR A 36 -9.94 1.49 -4.76
N PRO A 37 -10.67 2.43 -5.41
CA PRO A 37 -12.11 2.53 -5.25
C PRO A 37 -12.81 1.19 -5.50
N GLY A 38 -13.75 0.83 -4.63
CA GLY A 38 -14.51 -0.43 -4.72
C GLY A 38 -13.81 -1.68 -4.17
N ILE A 39 -12.53 -1.59 -3.74
CA ILE A 39 -11.83 -2.69 -3.04
C ILE A 39 -11.65 -2.28 -1.57
N CYS A 40 -12.01 -3.16 -0.63
CA CYS A 40 -12.01 -2.87 0.81
C CYS A 40 -12.76 -1.57 1.16
N GLY A 41 -13.86 -1.28 0.46
CA GLY A 41 -14.62 -0.03 0.66
C GLY A 41 -13.88 1.25 0.26
N GLY A 42 -12.73 1.14 -0.43
CA GLY A 42 -11.84 2.27 -0.72
C GLY A 42 -10.74 2.50 0.33
N ALA A 43 -10.69 1.69 1.39
CA ALA A 43 -9.64 1.74 2.39
C ALA A 43 -8.25 1.43 1.78
N ALA A 44 -7.22 2.01 2.38
CA ALA A 44 -5.84 1.62 2.12
C ALA A 44 -5.64 0.13 2.46
N ARG A 45 -4.97 -0.61 1.58
CA ARG A 45 -4.74 -2.06 1.73
C ARG A 45 -3.33 -2.44 1.33
N ILE A 46 -2.87 -3.58 1.82
CA ILE A 46 -1.61 -4.18 1.41
C ILE A 46 -1.74 -4.73 -0.02
N ARG A 47 -0.74 -4.48 -0.87
CA ARG A 47 -0.70 -4.86 -2.30
C ARG A 47 -1.03 -6.35 -2.47
N ASP A 48 -1.73 -6.66 -3.56
CA ASP A 48 -2.13 -8.03 -3.92
C ASP A 48 -2.98 -8.77 -2.87
N THR A 49 -3.49 -8.06 -1.86
CA THR A 49 -4.39 -8.63 -0.84
C THR A 49 -5.71 -7.86 -0.77
N ARG A 50 -6.65 -8.43 -0.01
CA ARG A 50 -7.82 -7.71 0.52
C ARG A 50 -7.70 -7.49 2.02
N ILE A 51 -6.49 -7.19 2.49
CA ILE A 51 -6.19 -6.91 3.90
C ILE A 51 -6.03 -5.39 4.04
N PRO A 52 -7.02 -4.69 4.62
CA PRO A 52 -6.89 -3.27 4.90
C PRO A 52 -5.76 -2.97 5.87
N VAL A 53 -5.14 -1.80 5.73
CA VAL A 53 -4.11 -1.30 6.65
C VAL A 53 -4.68 -1.22 8.07
N TRP A 54 -5.90 -0.69 8.22
CA TRP A 54 -6.55 -0.53 9.52
C TRP A 54 -6.72 -1.87 10.26
N THR A 55 -6.90 -2.99 9.54
CA THR A 55 -7.04 -4.32 10.16
C THR A 55 -5.75 -4.75 10.85
N ILE A 56 -4.60 -4.56 10.20
CA ILE A 56 -3.30 -4.88 10.80
C ILE A 56 -3.02 -3.94 11.98
N VAL A 57 -3.31 -2.66 11.84
CA VAL A 57 -3.17 -1.68 12.93
C VAL A 57 -4.06 -2.05 14.12
N ALA A 58 -5.30 -2.49 13.91
CA ALA A 58 -6.20 -2.93 14.97
C ALA A 58 -5.60 -4.10 15.78
N TYR A 59 -5.08 -5.12 15.10
CA TYR A 59 -4.44 -6.25 15.76
C TYR A 59 -3.17 -5.83 16.52
N GLN A 60 -2.36 -4.94 15.95
CA GLN A 60 -1.19 -4.40 16.65
C GLN A 60 -1.60 -3.62 17.92
N GLN A 61 -2.68 -2.82 17.87
CA GLN A 61 -3.21 -2.12 19.04
C GLN A 61 -3.76 -3.08 20.12
N GLN A 62 -4.22 -4.26 19.72
CA GLN A 62 -4.63 -5.35 20.61
C GLN A 62 -3.44 -6.20 21.12
N GLY A 63 -2.21 -5.86 20.73
CA GLY A 63 -0.99 -6.51 21.20
C GLY A 63 -0.47 -7.64 20.32
N ALA A 64 -1.00 -7.84 19.12
CA ALA A 64 -0.47 -8.84 18.20
C ALA A 64 0.96 -8.49 17.76
N THR A 65 1.85 -9.48 17.84
CA THR A 65 3.24 -9.37 17.40
C THR A 65 3.36 -9.54 15.89
N GLU A 66 4.45 -9.05 15.30
CA GLU A 66 4.75 -9.27 13.87
C GLU A 66 4.78 -10.76 13.51
N ALA A 67 5.34 -11.60 14.39
CA ALA A 67 5.40 -13.04 14.18
C ALA A 67 4.00 -13.67 14.11
N GLU A 68 3.08 -13.26 14.98
CA GLU A 68 1.69 -13.73 14.96
C GLU A 68 0.96 -13.23 13.70
N LEU A 69 1.18 -11.98 13.30
CA LEU A 69 0.61 -11.42 12.07
C LEU A 69 1.08 -12.17 10.82
N LEU A 70 2.39 -12.44 10.71
CA LEU A 70 2.94 -13.21 9.59
C LEU A 70 2.50 -14.67 9.59
N TYR A 71 2.28 -15.25 10.77
CA TYR A 71 1.72 -16.59 10.90
C TYR A 71 0.26 -16.65 10.43
N ASN A 72 -0.56 -15.68 10.86
CA ASN A 72 -1.98 -15.60 10.53
C ASN A 72 -2.23 -15.15 9.07
N TYR A 73 -1.34 -14.34 8.53
CA TYR A 73 -1.39 -13.84 7.15
C TYR A 73 -0.13 -14.24 6.38
N PRO A 74 0.01 -15.52 5.97
CA PRO A 74 1.25 -16.05 5.39
C PRO A 74 1.63 -15.45 4.03
N GLY A 75 0.74 -14.67 3.41
CA GLY A 75 1.04 -13.89 2.20
C GLY A 75 1.70 -12.55 2.48
N LEU A 76 1.76 -12.11 3.75
CA LEU A 76 2.41 -10.87 4.14
C LEU A 76 3.91 -11.10 4.37
N THR A 77 4.67 -10.03 4.14
CA THR A 77 6.10 -9.97 4.44
C THR A 77 6.36 -8.95 5.54
N LEU A 78 7.54 -9.02 6.17
CA LEU A 78 7.99 -7.98 7.10
C LEU A 78 7.98 -6.59 6.46
N GLN A 79 8.32 -6.50 5.17
CA GLN A 79 8.29 -5.23 4.43
C GLN A 79 6.86 -4.68 4.32
N ASP A 80 5.86 -5.54 4.16
CA ASP A 80 4.46 -5.11 4.12
C ASP A 80 4.02 -4.58 5.49
N LEU A 81 4.42 -5.23 6.59
CA LEU A 81 4.15 -4.75 7.95
C LEU A 81 4.83 -3.40 8.24
N GLN A 82 6.08 -3.22 7.81
CA GLN A 82 6.77 -1.93 7.91
C GLN A 82 6.06 -0.84 7.10
N ALA A 83 5.58 -1.17 5.90
CA ALA A 83 4.81 -0.24 5.08
C ALA A 83 3.46 0.13 5.70
N VAL A 84 2.80 -0.81 6.38
CA VAL A 84 1.60 -0.54 7.20
C VAL A 84 1.92 0.48 8.28
N THR A 85 2.98 0.27 9.06
CA THR A 85 3.39 1.19 10.13
C THR A 85 3.66 2.60 9.60
N ASN A 86 4.49 2.71 8.56
CA ASN A 86 4.81 4.00 7.94
C ASN A 86 3.58 4.71 7.38
N TYR A 87 2.66 3.94 6.77
CA TYR A 87 1.40 4.49 6.26
C TYR A 87 0.51 5.00 7.39
N TYR A 88 0.40 4.24 8.49
CA TYR A 88 -0.37 4.66 9.66
C TYR A 88 0.18 5.95 10.28
N GLU A 89 1.51 6.05 10.47
CA GLU A 89 2.14 7.25 11.00
C GLU A 89 1.89 8.49 10.13
N SER A 90 1.88 8.32 8.80
CA SER A 90 1.69 9.40 7.85
C SER A 90 0.21 9.75 7.59
N ASN A 91 -0.74 8.85 7.93
CA ASN A 91 -2.16 8.97 7.60
C ASN A 91 -3.04 8.58 8.80
N ARG A 92 -2.62 8.99 10.00
CA ARG A 92 -3.21 8.53 11.26
C ARG A 92 -4.71 8.78 11.35
N GLU A 93 -5.15 10.00 11.03
CA GLU A 93 -6.56 10.39 11.04
C GLU A 93 -7.43 9.51 10.12
N GLU A 94 -6.93 9.19 8.92
CA GLU A 94 -7.64 8.30 7.99
C GLU A 94 -7.84 6.91 8.60
N ILE A 95 -6.78 6.35 9.18
CA ILE A 95 -6.83 4.99 9.73
C ILE A 95 -7.65 4.94 11.02
N GLU A 96 -7.56 5.96 11.88
CA GLU A 96 -8.39 6.05 13.09
C GLU A 96 -9.89 6.14 12.75
N LEU A 97 -10.26 6.84 11.67
CA LEU A 97 -11.65 6.83 11.19
C LEU A 97 -12.10 5.42 10.77
N TRP A 98 -11.28 4.73 9.97
CA TRP A 98 -11.60 3.35 9.58
C TRP A 98 -11.68 2.40 10.78
N LEU A 99 -10.82 2.57 11.79
CA LEU A 99 -10.89 1.80 13.02
C LEU A 99 -12.22 2.05 13.75
N ALA A 100 -12.59 3.31 13.98
CA ALA A 100 -13.83 3.66 14.68
C ALA A 100 -15.10 3.19 13.95
N GLU A 101 -15.08 3.14 12.62
CA GLU A 101 -16.22 2.64 11.82
C GLU A 101 -16.32 1.10 11.80
N ASN A 102 -15.26 0.39 12.19
CA ASN A 102 -15.15 -1.08 12.08
C ASN A 102 -14.85 -1.76 13.43
N GLU A 103 -14.90 -1.03 14.54
CA GLU A 103 -15.03 -1.58 15.91
C GLU A 103 -16.43 -2.13 16.17
#